data_AF-A0A4Q3D4X2-F1
#
_entry.id   AF-A0A4Q3D4X2-F1
#
_cell.length_a   1.000
_cell.length_b   1.000
_cell.length_c   1.000
_cell.angle_alpha   90.00
_cell.angle_beta   90.00
_cell.angle_gamma   90.00
#
_symmetry.space_group_name_H-M   'P 1'
#
loop_
_entity.id
_entity.type
_entity.pdbx_description
1 polymer ?
#
loop_
_entity_poly.entity_id
_entity_poly.type
_entity_poly.pdbx_seq_one_letter_code
_entity_poly.pdbx_strand_id
1 'polypeptide(L)'
;MKKLYFTLIALLFSLVALAQAPSARGLIVRNQTNCTQYYQVFGDELCLCGMKYNSQVFTIPPGGIHNYTTSVTLFGTYPPGTPKGIVGARIPNGPASCGVPAGIVGHRACGFPSTYTYMSFTPACTPCVMTKATWVDASNCEQTAQLIFQ
;
A
#
# COMPACT_ATOMS: atom_id res chain seq x y z
N MET A 1 -13.06 42.97 16.63
CA MET A 1 -12.90 41.56 17.07
C MET A 1 -13.42 40.50 16.08
N LYS A 2 -14.37 40.78 15.17
CA LYS A 2 -14.87 39.79 14.17
C LYS A 2 -13.83 39.24 13.16
N LYS A 3 -12.77 40.00 12.84
CA LYS A 3 -11.74 39.58 11.86
C LYS A 3 -10.80 38.48 12.37
N LEU A 4 -10.60 38.39 13.70
CA LEU A 4 -9.74 37.37 14.33
C LEU A 4 -10.34 35.96 14.26
N TYR A 5 -11.67 35.85 14.34
CA TYR A 5 -12.37 34.57 14.25
C TYR A 5 -12.21 33.93 12.86
N PHE A 6 -12.27 34.74 11.80
CA PHE A 6 -12.13 34.24 10.43
C PHE A 6 -10.72 33.71 10.15
N THR A 7 -9.68 34.39 10.66
CA THR A 7 -8.29 33.90 10.56
C THR A 7 -8.06 32.63 11.37
N LEU A 8 -8.69 32.50 12.54
CA LEU A 8 -8.55 31.30 13.38
C LEU A 8 -9.20 30.07 12.73
N ILE A 9 -10.39 30.26 12.15
CA ILE A 9 -11.13 29.19 11.45
C ILE A 9 -10.36 28.75 10.20
N ALA A 10 -9.82 29.68 9.41
CA ALA A 10 -9.00 29.35 8.24
C ALA A 10 -7.74 28.54 8.60
N LEU A 11 -7.08 28.89 9.71
CA LEU A 11 -5.89 28.17 10.20
C LEU A 11 -6.22 26.74 10.68
N LEU A 12 -7.37 26.56 11.33
CA LEU A 12 -7.86 25.25 11.77
C LEU A 12 -8.21 24.33 10.59
N PHE A 13 -8.79 24.86 9.52
CA PHE A 13 -9.11 24.07 8.32
C PHE A 13 -7.86 23.61 7.56
N SER A 14 -6.77 24.39 7.55
CA SER A 14 -5.50 23.97 6.93
C SER A 14 -4.81 22.81 7.64
N LEU A 15 -5.04 22.61 8.93
CA LEU A 15 -4.42 21.53 9.71
C LEU A 15 -5.08 20.17 9.50
N VAL A 16 -6.40 20.13 9.24
CA VAL A 16 -7.15 18.88 9.03
C VAL A 16 -6.78 18.23 7.68
N ALA A 17 -6.39 19.03 6.69
CA ALA A 17 -5.98 18.52 5.37
C ALA A 17 -4.66 17.72 5.39
N LEU A 18 -3.85 17.84 6.46
CA LEU A 18 -2.54 17.20 6.61
C LEU A 18 -2.55 15.99 7.57
N ALA A 19 -3.69 15.66 8.17
CA ALA A 19 -3.79 14.59 9.17
C ALA A 19 -3.94 13.19 8.54
N GLN A 20 -3.26 12.91 7.42
CA GLN A 20 -3.24 11.57 6.82
C GLN A 20 -2.20 10.69 7.52
N ALA A 21 -2.57 9.43 7.76
CA ALA A 21 -1.66 8.48 8.40
C ALA A 21 -0.43 8.23 7.51
N PRO A 22 0.79 8.28 8.06
CA PRO A 22 2.01 7.96 7.31
C PRO A 22 2.18 6.44 7.09
N SER A 23 1.48 5.61 7.84
CA SER A 23 1.52 4.16 7.71
C SER A 23 0.22 3.54 8.18
N ALA A 24 0.05 2.24 7.97
CA ALA A 24 -0.99 1.41 8.57
C ALA A 24 -0.38 0.29 9.42
N ARG A 25 -1.15 -0.25 10.37
CA ARG A 25 -0.73 -1.41 11.18
C ARG A 25 -1.11 -2.73 10.51
N GLY A 26 -2.23 -2.74 9.80
CA GLY A 26 -2.73 -3.87 9.03
C GLY A 26 -2.83 -3.57 7.54
N LEU A 27 -3.03 -4.63 6.75
CA LEU A 27 -3.24 -4.55 5.31
C LEU A 27 -4.28 -5.58 4.86
N ILE A 28 -5.24 -5.15 4.05
CA ILE A 28 -6.10 -6.05 3.28
C ILE A 28 -5.71 -5.94 1.81
N VAL A 29 -5.45 -7.06 1.17
CA VAL A 29 -5.17 -7.14 -0.27
C VAL A 29 -6.31 -7.85 -0.97
N ARG A 30 -6.82 -7.28 -2.05
CA ARG A 30 -7.93 -7.82 -2.85
C ARG A 30 -7.53 -7.87 -4.31
N ASN A 31 -7.72 -9.03 -4.93
CA ASN A 31 -7.56 -9.17 -6.37
C ASN A 31 -8.93 -9.29 -7.05
N GLN A 32 -9.39 -8.22 -7.68
CA GLN A 32 -10.64 -8.17 -8.45
C GLN A 32 -10.43 -8.44 -9.94
N THR A 33 -9.20 -8.75 -10.36
CA THR A 33 -8.87 -9.11 -11.74
C THR A 33 -9.08 -10.60 -12.00
N ASN A 34 -9.04 -10.99 -13.27
CA ASN A 34 -9.03 -12.38 -13.73
C ASN A 34 -7.61 -12.99 -13.83
N CYS A 35 -6.57 -12.26 -13.40
CA CYS A 35 -5.17 -12.67 -13.48
C CYS A 35 -4.56 -12.80 -12.09
N THR A 36 -3.60 -13.70 -11.93
CA THR A 36 -2.79 -13.75 -10.70
C THR A 36 -1.96 -12.48 -10.58
N GLN A 37 -1.96 -11.86 -9.39
CA GLN A 37 -1.20 -10.63 -9.14
C GLN A 37 -0.09 -10.87 -8.13
N TYR A 38 0.93 -10.01 -8.20
CA TYR A 38 2.13 -10.10 -7.36
C TYR A 38 2.32 -8.78 -6.61
N TYR A 39 2.75 -8.86 -5.36
CA TYR A 39 3.08 -7.66 -4.59
C TYR A 39 4.12 -7.93 -3.50
N GLN A 40 4.87 -6.90 -3.16
CA GLN A 40 5.79 -6.89 -2.03
C GLN A 40 5.47 -5.67 -1.16
N VAL A 41 5.09 -5.91 0.09
CA VAL A 41 4.78 -4.86 1.06
C VAL A 41 6.06 -4.27 1.61
N PHE A 42 6.10 -2.96 1.79
CA PHE A 42 7.20 -2.27 2.46
C PHE A 42 6.69 -1.29 3.52
N GLY A 43 7.59 -0.94 4.44
CA GLY A 43 7.30 0.06 5.46
C GLY A 43 8.46 0.26 6.41
N ASP A 44 8.15 0.80 7.59
CA ASP A 44 9.15 1.23 8.58
C ASP A 44 8.60 1.04 10.01
N GLU A 45 9.15 1.75 10.99
CA GLU A 45 8.53 1.87 12.31
C GLU A 45 7.07 2.39 12.22
N LEU A 46 6.26 2.04 13.21
CA LEU A 46 4.86 2.48 13.28
C LEU A 46 4.77 4.01 13.24
N CYS A 47 3.82 4.51 12.45
CA CYS A 47 3.62 5.94 12.21
C CYS A 47 4.79 6.66 11.52
N LEU A 48 5.72 5.97 10.88
CA LEU A 48 6.78 6.61 10.11
C LEU A 48 6.65 6.33 8.61
N CYS A 49 6.94 7.36 7.81
CA CYS A 49 7.21 7.21 6.40
C CYS A 49 8.59 6.62 6.21
N GLY A 50 8.67 5.43 5.63
CA GLY A 50 9.94 4.80 5.32
C GLY A 50 9.78 3.44 4.64
N MET A 51 10.92 2.82 4.31
CA MET A 51 10.98 1.56 3.56
C MET A 51 12.05 0.61 4.12
N LYS A 52 12.39 0.76 5.41
CA LYS A 52 13.38 -0.07 6.10
C LYS A 52 13.03 -1.57 6.04
N TYR A 53 11.74 -1.89 6.10
CA TYR A 53 11.23 -3.25 6.07
C TYR A 53 10.56 -3.55 4.73
N ASN A 54 10.81 -4.76 4.24
CA ASN A 54 10.29 -5.33 3.01
C ASN A 54 9.83 -6.75 3.29
N SER A 55 8.63 -7.08 2.84
CA SER A 55 8.08 -8.43 2.91
C SER A 55 8.72 -9.36 1.88
N GLN A 56 8.40 -10.64 1.95
CA GLN A 56 8.55 -11.50 0.77
C GLN A 56 7.59 -11.06 -0.35
N VAL A 57 7.82 -11.53 -1.58
CA VAL A 57 6.86 -11.34 -2.66
C VAL A 57 5.69 -12.29 -2.46
N PHE A 58 4.49 -11.75 -2.40
CA PHE A 58 3.25 -12.52 -2.32
C PHE A 58 2.60 -12.65 -3.69
N THR A 59 1.87 -13.74 -3.86
CA THR A 59 1.06 -14.02 -5.04
C THR A 59 -0.39 -14.12 -4.60
N ILE A 60 -1.31 -13.42 -5.26
CA ILE A 60 -2.74 -13.46 -4.96
C ILE A 60 -3.53 -13.93 -6.19
N PRO A 61 -4.28 -15.04 -6.11
CA PRO A 61 -5.04 -15.56 -7.24
C PRO A 61 -6.21 -14.62 -7.61
N PRO A 62 -6.81 -14.78 -8.79
CA PRO A 62 -8.04 -14.08 -9.18
C PRO A 62 -9.14 -14.23 -8.11
N GLY A 63 -9.81 -13.13 -7.74
CA GLY A 63 -10.83 -13.12 -6.68
C GLY A 63 -10.28 -13.26 -5.25
N GLY A 64 -8.96 -13.43 -5.08
CA GLY A 64 -8.34 -13.67 -3.79
C GLY A 64 -8.41 -12.48 -2.84
N ILE A 65 -8.40 -12.78 -1.54
CA ILE A 65 -8.29 -11.79 -0.46
C ILE A 65 -7.23 -12.26 0.54
N HIS A 66 -6.22 -11.44 0.79
CA HIS A 66 -5.28 -11.63 1.90
C HIS A 66 -5.56 -10.61 2.99
N ASN A 67 -5.66 -11.08 4.24
CA ASN A 67 -5.94 -10.22 5.39
C ASN A 67 -4.78 -10.32 6.39
N TYR A 68 -4.04 -9.23 6.53
CA TYR A 68 -2.96 -9.06 7.47
C TYR A 68 -3.43 -8.11 8.57
N THR A 69 -3.79 -8.66 9.73
CA THR A 69 -4.18 -7.84 10.89
C THR A 69 -3.00 -7.06 11.47
N THR A 70 -1.77 -7.54 11.25
CA THR A 70 -0.52 -6.86 11.60
C THR A 70 0.56 -7.14 10.56
N SER A 71 1.65 -6.37 10.56
CA SER A 71 2.81 -6.62 9.70
C SER A 71 3.63 -7.87 10.04
N VAL A 72 3.34 -8.55 11.17
CA VAL A 72 4.16 -9.66 11.68
C VAL A 72 4.17 -10.85 10.72
N THR A 73 3.08 -11.06 9.98
CA THR A 73 2.91 -12.17 9.03
C THR A 73 3.37 -11.82 7.61
N LEU A 74 4.06 -10.67 7.42
CA LEU A 74 4.59 -10.27 6.11
C LEU A 74 5.94 -10.92 5.78
N PHE A 75 6.63 -11.51 6.75
CA PHE A 75 7.93 -12.18 6.58
C PHE A 75 8.99 -11.25 5.91
N GLY A 76 10.05 -11.84 5.35
CA GLY A 76 11.15 -11.11 4.74
C GLY A 76 12.03 -10.43 5.79
N THR A 77 12.13 -9.11 5.73
CA THR A 77 12.91 -8.30 6.68
C THR A 77 12.05 -7.71 7.81
N TYR A 78 10.74 -7.92 7.77
CA TYR A 78 9.87 -7.57 8.91
C TYR A 78 10.26 -8.42 10.13
N PRO A 79 10.49 -7.81 11.30
CA PRO A 79 10.90 -8.55 12.48
C PRO A 79 9.76 -9.44 12.98
N PRO A 80 10.04 -10.71 13.34
CA PRO A 80 9.03 -11.58 13.91
C PRO A 80 8.58 -11.06 15.28
N GLY A 81 7.28 -11.17 15.56
CA GLY A 81 6.69 -10.83 16.86
C GLY A 81 6.53 -9.34 17.17
N THR A 82 7.10 -8.43 16.38
CA THR A 82 6.98 -6.97 16.59
C THR A 82 6.27 -6.30 15.42
N PRO A 83 5.04 -5.77 15.62
CA PRO A 83 4.36 -5.01 14.57
C PRO A 83 5.15 -3.75 14.17
N LYS A 84 5.14 -3.48 12.86
CA LYS A 84 5.78 -2.37 12.18
C LYS A 84 4.77 -1.70 11.25
N GLY A 85 5.09 -0.47 10.83
CA GLY A 85 4.28 0.27 9.88
C GLY A 85 4.31 -0.36 8.49
N ILE A 86 3.16 -0.35 7.83
CA ILE A 86 2.96 -0.69 6.43
C ILE A 86 2.74 0.62 5.68
N VAL A 87 3.67 0.97 4.80
CA VAL A 87 3.65 2.26 4.10
C VAL A 87 3.13 2.10 2.68
N GLY A 88 3.46 1.01 2.01
CA GLY A 88 3.00 0.76 0.64
C GLY A 88 3.36 -0.64 0.13
N ALA A 89 3.24 -0.82 -1.18
CA ALA A 89 3.61 -2.04 -1.87
C ALA A 89 4.33 -1.74 -3.19
N ARG A 90 5.35 -2.55 -3.51
CA ARG A 90 5.89 -2.70 -4.86
C ARG A 90 5.03 -3.70 -5.61
N ILE A 91 4.74 -3.38 -6.86
CA ILE A 91 3.83 -4.14 -7.73
C ILE A 91 4.61 -4.61 -8.96
N PRO A 92 5.24 -5.80 -8.91
CA PRO A 92 5.77 -6.43 -10.10
C PRO A 92 4.65 -6.70 -11.10
N ASN A 93 4.87 -6.44 -12.38
CA ASN A 93 3.87 -6.70 -13.42
C ASN A 93 3.63 -8.22 -13.63
N GLY A 94 4.39 -9.09 -12.97
CA GLY A 94 4.38 -10.54 -13.16
C GLY A 94 5.44 -11.22 -12.29
N PRO A 95 5.66 -12.53 -12.49
CA PRO A 95 6.67 -13.27 -11.74
C PRO A 95 8.08 -12.74 -12.01
N ALA A 96 8.97 -12.90 -11.01
CA ALA A 96 10.37 -12.48 -11.11
C ALA A 96 11.12 -13.13 -12.31
N SER A 97 10.73 -14.34 -12.70
CA SER A 97 11.29 -15.05 -13.86
C SER A 97 11.06 -14.35 -15.20
N CYS A 98 10.07 -13.45 -15.28
CA CYS A 98 9.71 -12.77 -16.51
C CYS A 98 10.50 -11.47 -16.76
N GLY A 99 11.35 -11.03 -15.83
CA GLY A 99 12.15 -9.81 -16.00
C GLY A 99 11.30 -8.54 -16.22
N VAL A 100 10.07 -8.55 -15.70
CA VAL A 100 9.08 -7.49 -15.94
C VAL A 100 9.30 -6.29 -15.02
N PRO A 101 8.91 -5.07 -15.46
CA PRO A 101 9.02 -3.89 -14.61
C PRO A 101 8.09 -3.97 -13.39
N ALA A 102 8.32 -3.08 -12.44
CA ALA A 102 7.52 -2.97 -11.23
C ALA A 102 7.17 -1.49 -10.95
N GLY A 103 5.98 -1.27 -10.41
CA GLY A 103 5.54 0.01 -9.89
C GLY A 103 5.53 0.05 -8.37
N ILE A 104 5.18 1.21 -7.82
CA ILE A 104 5.00 1.42 -6.38
C ILE A 104 3.64 2.07 -6.17
N VAL A 105 2.93 1.66 -5.12
CA VAL A 105 1.76 2.35 -4.57
C VAL A 105 1.87 2.44 -3.05
N GLY A 106 1.32 3.47 -2.42
CA GLY A 106 1.42 3.60 -0.97
C GLY A 106 0.73 4.84 -0.39
N HIS A 107 1.01 5.10 0.90
CA HIS A 107 0.43 6.21 1.62
C HIS A 107 0.81 7.56 1.00
N ARG A 108 -0.21 8.37 0.66
CA ARG A 108 0.00 9.70 0.06
C ARG A 108 0.70 10.67 1.00
N ALA A 109 0.49 10.54 2.31
CA ALA A 109 1.21 11.29 3.33
C ALA A 109 2.74 11.14 3.23
N CYS A 110 3.21 10.03 2.64
CA CYS A 110 4.63 9.75 2.42
C CYS A 110 5.11 10.06 1.00
N GLY A 111 4.29 10.73 0.19
CA GLY A 111 4.63 11.10 -1.20
C GLY A 111 4.55 9.96 -2.21
N PHE A 112 3.98 8.81 -1.85
CA PHE A 112 3.78 7.72 -2.79
C PHE A 112 2.50 7.91 -3.62
N PRO A 113 2.48 7.46 -4.89
CA PRO A 113 1.27 7.46 -5.69
C PRO A 113 0.27 6.44 -5.12
N SER A 114 -1.03 6.77 -5.19
CA SER A 114 -2.08 5.85 -4.76
C SER A 114 -2.46 4.82 -5.82
N THR A 115 -2.01 4.99 -7.07
CA THR A 115 -2.36 4.08 -8.17
C THR A 115 -1.18 3.81 -9.08
N TYR A 116 -1.17 2.60 -9.67
CA TYR A 116 -0.21 2.19 -10.69
C TYR A 116 -0.94 1.31 -11.71
N THR A 117 -0.86 1.67 -12.99
CA THR A 117 -1.51 0.95 -14.10
C THR A 117 -0.45 0.25 -14.94
N TYR A 118 -0.67 -1.03 -15.27
CA TYR A 118 0.31 -1.86 -15.94
C TYR A 118 -0.34 -3.01 -16.71
N MET A 119 0.42 -3.64 -17.61
CA MET A 119 0.05 -4.92 -18.21
C MET A 119 0.48 -6.05 -17.26
N SER A 120 -0.46 -6.84 -16.76
CA SER A 120 -0.16 -8.01 -15.93
C SER A 120 0.32 -9.18 -16.80
N PHE A 121 1.16 -10.04 -16.22
CA PHE A 121 1.73 -11.21 -16.88
C PHE A 121 1.43 -12.49 -16.10
N THR A 122 1.15 -13.56 -16.84
CA THR A 122 0.96 -14.91 -16.29
C THR A 122 2.29 -15.51 -15.81
N PRO A 123 2.26 -16.66 -15.07
CA PRO A 123 3.47 -17.41 -14.74
C PRO A 123 4.33 -17.83 -15.95
N ALA A 124 3.71 -17.97 -17.13
CA ALA A 124 4.40 -18.30 -18.39
C ALA A 124 4.94 -17.05 -19.13
N CYS A 125 4.95 -15.89 -18.48
CA CYS A 125 5.40 -14.62 -19.04
C CYS A 125 4.60 -14.15 -20.27
N THR A 126 3.34 -14.55 -20.37
CA THR A 126 2.42 -14.03 -21.37
C THR A 126 1.59 -12.88 -20.81
N PRO A 127 1.32 -11.81 -21.59
CA PRO A 127 0.39 -10.76 -21.18
C PRO A 127 -0.98 -11.34 -20.84
N CYS A 128 -1.60 -10.84 -19.76
CA CYS A 128 -2.89 -11.31 -19.27
C CYS A 128 -3.96 -10.23 -19.44
N VAL A 129 -3.92 -9.16 -18.63
CA VAL A 129 -4.83 -8.02 -18.74
C VAL A 129 -4.16 -6.72 -18.29
N MET A 130 -4.64 -5.60 -18.82
CA MET A 130 -4.33 -4.29 -18.22
C MET A 130 -4.95 -4.23 -16.83
N THR A 131 -4.13 -3.98 -15.82
CA THR A 131 -4.49 -3.98 -14.40
C THR A 131 -4.11 -2.64 -13.78
N LYS A 132 -4.89 -2.22 -12.78
CA LYS A 132 -4.60 -1.09 -11.91
C LYS A 132 -4.49 -1.55 -10.47
N ALA A 133 -3.32 -1.37 -9.87
CA ALA A 133 -3.14 -1.47 -8.43
C ALA A 133 -3.53 -0.14 -7.78
N THR A 134 -4.36 -0.18 -6.74
CA THR A 134 -4.84 0.99 -6.00
C THR A 134 -4.59 0.81 -4.50
N TRP A 135 -3.91 1.78 -3.91
CA TRP A 135 -3.70 1.89 -2.47
C TRP A 135 -4.76 2.80 -1.85
N VAL A 136 -5.38 2.32 -0.77
CA VAL A 136 -6.30 3.09 0.07
C VAL A 136 -5.65 3.28 1.42
N ASP A 137 -5.35 4.54 1.73
CA ASP A 137 -4.71 4.98 2.98
C ASP A 137 -5.54 4.55 4.20
N ALA A 138 -4.87 4.19 5.30
CA ALA A 138 -5.54 4.05 6.58
C ALA A 138 -5.88 5.43 7.17
N SER A 139 -6.97 5.54 7.94
CA SER A 139 -7.34 6.83 8.57
C SER A 139 -6.39 7.22 9.72
N ASN A 140 -5.71 6.23 10.32
CA ASN A 140 -4.65 6.42 11.31
C ASN A 140 -3.70 5.22 11.31
N CYS A 141 -2.58 5.32 12.03
CA CYS A 141 -1.55 4.29 12.01
C CYS A 141 -1.98 2.93 12.58
N GLU A 142 -2.99 2.89 13.44
CA GLU A 142 -3.47 1.66 14.07
C GLU A 142 -4.50 0.93 13.21
N GLN A 143 -4.95 1.58 12.13
CA GLN A 143 -5.93 1.03 11.21
C GLN A 143 -5.28 0.25 10.06
N THR A 144 -6.15 -0.31 9.23
CA THR A 144 -5.81 -1.19 8.11
C THR A 144 -5.86 -0.41 6.80
N ALA A 145 -4.77 -0.42 6.03
CA ALA A 145 -4.77 0.05 4.66
C ALA A 145 -5.32 -1.03 3.71
N GLN A 146 -5.64 -0.65 2.47
CA GLN A 146 -6.06 -1.62 1.45
C GLN A 146 -5.24 -1.50 0.17
N LEU A 147 -4.92 -2.65 -0.41
CA LEU A 147 -4.38 -2.78 -1.76
C LEU A 147 -5.39 -3.53 -2.62
N ILE A 148 -5.84 -2.89 -3.71
CA ILE A 148 -6.88 -3.43 -4.58
C ILE A 148 -6.31 -3.52 -6.00
N PHE A 149 -6.34 -4.70 -6.59
CA PHE A 149 -6.09 -4.91 -8.02
C PHE A 149 -7.42 -4.98 -8.75
N GLN A 150 -7.57 -4.21 -9.83
CA GLN A 150 -8.78 -4.12 -10.65
C GLN A 150 -8.44 -3.98 -12.13
#